data_AF-A0A352BAD1-F1
#
_entry.id   AF-A0A352BAD1-F1
#
_cell.length_a   1.000
_cell.length_b   1.000
_cell.length_c   1.000
_cell.angle_alpha   90.00
_cell.angle_beta   90.00
_cell.angle_gamma   90.00
#
_symmetry.space_group_name_H-M   'P 1'
#
loop_
_entity.id
_entity.type
_entity.pdbx_description
1 polymer ?
#
loop_
_entity_poly.entity_id
_entity_poly.type
_entity_poly.pdbx_seq_one_letter_code
_entity_poly.pdbx_strand_id
1 'polypeptide(L)'
;MANDSTFNELVTEISTDERERMLSRMRKGKTVVGNVGKSSAEQNSEDEASDLSSQLKRQSIFLQIWYWIKAAFSNSSVEDVFNKALVNGMARDIERTCPGLIDYRKKLLCTAFYERFSMLKKAADFFAPYLDKYDANQGAFYTLLGYLVAPEVGTEIEHQADPYQYALDKTVTNEMKALLVQKMDRIIDDISNQKKSELYAAVRGVEWLKQFVKLPFSRVISKFIPSSESGRDCSFAQVKSDFSEFARILSNYVPLTDEAVQALYLFSQRGNKVSGFDDANEENSKIATEFVNNAANQNGVIKMFVQTVPMYKMAKVVFENSMFMPDAYSGGESWFLKYRNQWKLNFERRWNNWERDCKKEKLKVKLLQYFHLTNFPLLTFRPWDMDPNPVVFHYELTMGFINYFFKSEFVLFSQTLAMTAVEGEFALRDNRFEFSDTINGLTKLTDEMELLSNQLSAGGEYGQFFAKIESKSERSNVDEVKIDGTMTEIEEKCTEIINGFGKYCRSLKKLLGGILSEKITAYYGPLINFMKINGKENKTYREKMSRAKFSIDHAYELLQEIEPLDLSIES
;
A
#
# COMPACT_ATOMS: atom_id res chain seq x y z
N MET A 1 -25.47 1.74 0.24
CA MET A 1 -24.47 1.95 -0.83
C MET A 1 -23.14 1.61 -0.22
N ALA A 2 -22.46 0.65 -0.85
CA ALA A 2 -21.26 0.00 -0.34
C ALA A 2 -20.15 1.04 -0.28
N ASN A 3 -19.64 1.31 0.92
CA ASN A 3 -18.38 2.01 1.06
C ASN A 3 -17.31 1.00 0.66
N ASP A 4 -16.81 1.17 -0.56
CA ASP A 4 -15.62 0.52 -1.10
C ASP A 4 -14.40 0.90 -0.24
N SER A 5 -14.28 0.26 0.91
CA SER A 5 -13.10 0.37 1.77
C SER A 5 -11.98 -0.46 1.17
N THR A 6 -10.83 0.17 0.87
CA THR A 6 -9.38 -0.22 0.94
C THR A 6 -8.91 -1.70 0.98
N PHE A 7 -9.79 -2.68 1.18
CA PHE A 7 -9.64 -4.07 0.73
C PHE A 7 -9.67 -4.14 -0.80
N ASN A 8 -10.49 -3.28 -1.43
CA ASN A 8 -10.61 -3.26 -2.89
C ASN A 8 -9.33 -2.75 -3.60
N GLU A 9 -8.60 -1.84 -2.96
CA GLU A 9 -7.41 -1.18 -3.51
C GLU A 9 -6.16 -2.09 -3.59
N LEU A 10 -6.13 -3.21 -2.86
CA LEU A 10 -4.95 -4.10 -2.83
C LEU A 10 -5.13 -5.40 -3.63
N VAL A 11 -6.38 -5.85 -3.82
CA VAL A 11 -6.70 -7.20 -4.33
C VAL A 11 -7.90 -7.23 -5.32
N THR A 12 -8.83 -6.26 -5.32
CA THR A 12 -10.05 -6.35 -6.16
C THR A 12 -10.09 -5.47 -7.41
N GLU A 13 -9.15 -4.55 -7.66
CA GLU A 13 -9.08 -3.85 -8.97
C GLU A 13 -8.70 -4.77 -10.14
N ILE A 14 -8.40 -6.03 -9.85
CA ILE A 14 -8.40 -7.06 -10.86
C ILE A 14 -9.23 -8.20 -10.28
N SER A 15 -10.52 -8.26 -10.66
CA SER A 15 -11.38 -9.39 -10.34
C SER A 15 -10.67 -10.70 -10.72
N THR A 16 -10.96 -11.82 -10.04
CA THR A 16 -10.39 -13.13 -10.39
C THR A 16 -10.54 -13.41 -11.89
N ASP A 17 -11.66 -12.99 -12.48
CA ASP A 17 -11.95 -13.08 -13.91
C ASP A 17 -11.13 -12.10 -14.76
N GLU A 18 -10.95 -10.84 -14.36
CA GLU A 18 -10.08 -9.87 -15.05
C GLU A 18 -8.61 -10.30 -15.01
N ARG A 19 -8.20 -10.90 -13.90
CA ARG A 19 -6.84 -11.41 -13.69
C ARG A 19 -6.63 -12.59 -14.59
N GLU A 20 -7.55 -13.54 -14.60
CA GLU A 20 -7.50 -14.68 -15.51
C GLU A 20 -7.58 -14.26 -16.97
N ARG A 21 -8.34 -13.21 -17.33
CA ARG A 21 -8.41 -12.68 -18.70
C ARG A 21 -7.13 -11.98 -19.12
N MET A 22 -6.53 -11.15 -18.26
CA MET A 22 -5.27 -10.46 -18.54
C MET A 22 -4.10 -11.47 -18.57
N LEU A 23 -4.05 -12.37 -17.59
CA LEU A 23 -3.05 -13.45 -17.51
C LEU A 23 -3.20 -14.45 -18.65
N SER A 24 -4.41 -14.83 -19.06
CA SER A 24 -4.61 -15.74 -20.21
C SER A 24 -4.22 -15.09 -21.52
N ARG A 25 -4.42 -13.77 -21.67
CA ARG A 25 -3.92 -13.00 -22.84
C ARG A 25 -2.41 -12.83 -22.81
N MET A 26 -1.80 -12.55 -21.65
CA MET A 26 -0.34 -12.53 -21.48
C MET A 26 0.29 -13.92 -21.71
N ARG A 27 -0.34 -14.99 -21.24
CA ARG A 27 0.09 -16.39 -21.44
C ARG A 27 0.04 -16.82 -22.90
N LYS A 28 -0.76 -16.19 -23.77
CA LYS A 28 -0.72 -16.42 -25.23
C LYS A 28 0.57 -15.90 -25.88
N GLY A 29 1.30 -14.99 -25.22
CA GLY A 29 2.63 -14.53 -25.60
C GLY A 29 3.79 -15.35 -25.03
N LYS A 30 3.55 -16.58 -24.57
CA LYS A 30 4.56 -17.43 -23.90
C LYS A 30 5.80 -17.58 -24.77
N THR A 31 6.89 -16.93 -24.37
CA THR A 31 8.24 -17.37 -24.70
C THR A 31 8.70 -18.26 -23.56
N VAL A 32 9.00 -19.52 -23.87
CA VAL A 32 9.52 -20.49 -22.91
C VAL A 32 10.83 -19.92 -22.34
N VAL A 33 10.78 -19.34 -21.15
CA VAL A 33 11.98 -18.99 -20.38
C VAL A 33 12.59 -20.31 -19.93
N GLY A 34 13.40 -20.90 -20.81
CA GLY A 34 14.02 -22.19 -20.57
C GLY A 34 14.88 -22.15 -19.31
N ASN A 35 14.72 -23.19 -18.48
CA ASN A 35 15.58 -23.49 -17.33
C ASN A 35 17.04 -23.29 -17.72
N VAL A 36 17.67 -22.29 -17.10
CA VAL A 36 19.13 -22.22 -17.08
C VAL A 36 19.54 -23.18 -15.98
N GLY A 37 20.15 -24.30 -16.38
CA GLY A 37 20.87 -25.15 -15.43
C GLY A 37 21.81 -24.27 -14.61
N LYS A 38 21.89 -24.56 -13.31
CA LYS A 38 22.80 -23.94 -12.33
C LYS A 38 24.06 -23.42 -13.01
N SER A 39 24.31 -22.12 -12.90
CA SER A 39 25.54 -21.52 -13.43
C SER A 39 26.74 -22.31 -12.93
N SER A 40 27.76 -22.47 -13.79
CA SER A 40 28.99 -23.25 -13.55
C SER A 40 29.81 -22.84 -12.31
N ALA A 41 29.29 -21.94 -11.47
CA ALA A 41 29.83 -21.56 -10.18
C ALA A 41 29.71 -22.72 -9.16
N GLU A 42 28.62 -23.50 -9.17
CA GLU A 42 28.49 -24.63 -8.23
C GLU A 42 29.37 -25.83 -8.63
N GLN A 43 29.52 -26.12 -9.93
CA GLN A 43 30.32 -27.28 -10.39
C GLN A 43 31.83 -27.15 -10.20
N ASN A 44 32.37 -25.95 -9.97
CA ASN A 44 33.80 -25.74 -9.70
C ASN A 44 34.10 -25.48 -8.21
N SER A 45 33.07 -25.41 -7.36
CA SER A 45 33.22 -24.98 -5.96
C SER A 45 33.81 -26.06 -5.04
N GLU A 46 33.63 -27.34 -5.35
CA GLU A 46 34.12 -28.44 -4.49
C GLU A 46 35.62 -28.73 -4.67
N ASP A 47 36.23 -28.39 -5.80
CA ASP A 47 37.65 -28.67 -6.09
C ASP A 47 38.61 -27.46 -5.91
N GLU A 48 38.10 -26.22 -5.88
CA GLU A 48 38.93 -25.00 -5.87
C GLU A 48 39.17 -24.37 -4.49
N ALA A 49 38.54 -24.85 -3.41
CA ALA A 49 38.74 -24.35 -2.03
C ALA A 49 40.07 -24.82 -1.38
N SER A 50 41.07 -25.15 -2.19
CA SER A 50 42.37 -25.63 -1.72
C SER A 50 43.41 -24.52 -1.86
N ASP A 51 44.19 -24.27 -0.81
CA ASP A 51 45.27 -23.28 -0.77
C ASP A 51 46.23 -23.37 -1.98
N LEU A 52 46.82 -22.26 -2.40
CA LEU A 52 47.67 -22.16 -3.60
C LEU A 52 48.85 -23.14 -3.54
N SER A 53 49.37 -23.32 -2.32
CA SER A 53 50.40 -24.28 -1.97
C SER A 53 49.98 -25.74 -2.23
N SER A 54 48.71 -26.07 -2.00
CA SER A 54 48.15 -27.40 -2.21
C SER A 54 47.83 -27.68 -3.69
N GLN A 55 47.38 -26.68 -4.44
CA GLN A 55 47.23 -26.77 -5.90
C GLN A 55 48.58 -26.93 -6.59
N LEU A 56 49.61 -26.22 -6.14
CA LEU A 56 50.98 -26.36 -6.64
C LEU A 56 51.52 -27.77 -6.40
N LYS A 57 51.26 -28.36 -5.23
CA LYS A 57 51.65 -29.75 -4.90
C LYS A 57 50.96 -30.81 -5.76
N ARG A 58 49.78 -30.52 -6.31
CA ARG A 58 49.05 -31.42 -7.24
C ARG A 58 49.61 -31.37 -8.67
N GLN A 59 50.45 -30.39 -9.02
CA GLN A 59 51.09 -30.31 -10.34
C GLN A 59 52.24 -31.30 -10.48
N SER A 60 52.65 -31.57 -11.73
CA SER A 60 53.83 -32.40 -12.01
C SER A 60 55.09 -31.80 -11.38
N ILE A 61 55.96 -32.67 -10.85
CA ILE A 61 57.23 -32.30 -10.19
C ILE A 61 58.11 -31.41 -11.10
N PHE A 62 58.10 -31.66 -12.41
CA PHE A 62 58.83 -30.85 -13.38
C PHE A 62 58.31 -29.40 -13.47
N LEU A 63 56.98 -29.22 -13.39
CA LEU A 63 56.36 -27.90 -13.38
C LEU A 63 56.64 -27.16 -12.07
N GLN A 64 56.65 -27.86 -10.94
CA GLN A 64 57.02 -27.28 -9.64
C GLN A 64 58.47 -26.76 -9.64
N ILE A 65 59.42 -27.56 -10.16
CA ILE A 65 60.82 -27.16 -10.30
C ILE A 65 60.96 -25.96 -11.25
N TRP A 66 60.21 -25.96 -12.36
CA TRP A 66 60.19 -24.84 -13.29
C TRP A 66 59.72 -23.53 -12.65
N TYR A 67 58.64 -23.57 -11.86
CA TYR A 67 58.16 -22.39 -11.13
C TYR A 67 59.13 -21.93 -10.05
N TRP A 68 59.82 -22.85 -9.39
CA TRP A 68 60.86 -22.55 -8.41
C TRP A 68 62.07 -21.83 -9.03
N ILE A 69 62.57 -22.32 -10.19
CA ILE A 69 63.63 -21.66 -10.94
C ILE A 69 63.19 -20.25 -11.37
N LYS A 70 61.98 -20.13 -11.91
CA LYS A 70 61.45 -18.84 -12.36
C LYS A 70 61.24 -17.86 -11.20
N ALA A 71 60.83 -18.34 -10.03
CA ALA A 71 60.73 -17.54 -8.79
C ALA A 71 62.10 -17.02 -8.33
N ALA A 72 63.13 -17.87 -8.35
CA ALA A 72 64.50 -17.51 -7.99
C ALA A 72 65.07 -16.39 -8.90
N PHE A 73 64.77 -16.43 -10.21
CA PHE A 73 65.19 -15.38 -11.15
C PHE A 73 64.34 -14.10 -11.09
N SER A 74 63.11 -14.17 -10.59
CA SER A 74 62.16 -13.04 -10.57
C SER A 74 62.02 -12.37 -9.21
N ASN A 75 62.80 -12.80 -8.21
CA ASN A 75 62.76 -12.33 -6.82
C ASN A 75 61.31 -12.25 -6.27
N SER A 76 60.49 -13.23 -6.63
CA SER A 76 59.06 -13.34 -6.29
C SER A 76 58.82 -14.70 -5.62
N SER A 77 57.73 -14.85 -4.86
CA SER A 77 57.41 -16.15 -4.28
C SER A 77 57.01 -17.17 -5.37
N VAL A 78 57.23 -18.46 -5.11
CA VAL A 78 56.80 -19.54 -6.04
C VAL A 78 55.28 -19.50 -6.26
N GLU A 79 54.54 -19.14 -5.22
CA GLU A 79 53.09 -18.96 -5.24
C GLU A 79 52.67 -17.79 -6.13
N ASP A 80 53.37 -16.65 -6.09
CA ASP A 80 53.09 -15.52 -6.99
C ASP A 80 53.32 -15.88 -8.46
N VAL A 81 54.40 -16.63 -8.74
CA VAL A 81 54.72 -17.09 -10.09
C VAL A 81 53.67 -18.09 -10.58
N PHE A 82 53.19 -18.97 -9.71
CA PHE A 82 52.14 -19.93 -10.01
C PHE A 82 50.78 -19.23 -10.23
N ASN A 83 50.40 -18.31 -9.35
CA ASN A 83 49.20 -17.47 -9.48
C ASN A 83 49.21 -16.71 -10.82
N LYS A 84 50.32 -16.05 -11.17
CA LYS A 84 50.48 -15.38 -12.47
C LYS A 84 50.33 -16.35 -13.65
N ALA A 85 50.85 -17.57 -13.54
CA ALA A 85 50.70 -18.57 -14.60
C ALA A 85 49.24 -19.01 -14.78
N LEU A 86 48.50 -19.24 -13.69
CA LEU A 86 47.07 -19.58 -13.72
C LEU A 86 46.24 -18.43 -14.29
N VAL A 87 46.46 -17.20 -13.82
CA VAL A 87 45.78 -16.00 -14.34
C VAL A 87 46.07 -15.79 -15.82
N ASN A 88 47.32 -15.95 -16.26
CA ASN A 88 47.68 -15.86 -17.68
C ASN A 88 46.98 -16.95 -18.52
N GLY A 89 46.85 -18.16 -17.98
CA GLY A 89 46.11 -19.25 -18.62
C GLY A 89 44.63 -18.91 -18.80
N MET A 90 43.99 -18.41 -17.74
CA MET A 90 42.60 -17.95 -17.77
C MET A 90 42.41 -16.78 -18.76
N ALA A 91 43.32 -15.81 -18.78
CA ALA A 91 43.25 -14.67 -19.69
C ALA A 91 43.32 -15.10 -21.16
N ARG A 92 44.24 -16.03 -21.51
CA ARG A 92 44.32 -16.59 -22.88
C ARG A 92 43.07 -17.37 -23.26
N ASP A 93 42.50 -18.12 -22.32
CA ASP A 93 41.25 -18.85 -22.55
C ASP A 93 40.08 -17.90 -22.83
N ILE A 94 40.00 -16.78 -22.10
CA ILE A 94 39.02 -15.72 -22.35
C ILE A 94 39.25 -15.08 -23.72
N GLU A 95 40.48 -14.67 -24.05
CA GLU A 95 40.82 -14.07 -25.36
C GLU A 95 40.49 -14.98 -26.54
N ARG A 96 40.66 -16.30 -26.37
CA ARG A 96 40.32 -17.31 -27.39
C ARG A 96 38.81 -17.54 -27.51
N THR A 97 38.12 -17.67 -26.39
CA THR A 97 36.70 -18.05 -26.35
C THR A 97 35.80 -16.87 -26.68
N CYS A 98 36.22 -15.66 -26.30
CA CYS A 98 35.44 -14.45 -26.45
C CYS A 98 36.35 -13.29 -26.88
N PRO A 99 36.66 -13.18 -28.19
CA PRO A 99 37.60 -12.20 -28.70
C PRO A 99 37.10 -10.77 -28.48
N GLY A 100 38.04 -9.85 -28.19
CA GLY A 100 37.75 -8.42 -28.02
C GLY A 100 37.13 -8.02 -26.67
N LEU A 101 37.03 -8.93 -25.70
CA LEU A 101 36.63 -8.60 -24.32
C LEU A 101 37.77 -8.02 -23.48
N ILE A 102 38.96 -8.61 -23.60
CA ILE A 102 40.16 -8.17 -22.88
C ILE A 102 41.39 -8.18 -23.80
N ASP A 103 42.34 -7.30 -23.53
CA ASP A 103 43.74 -7.41 -23.96
C ASP A 103 44.58 -7.53 -22.69
N TYR A 104 44.95 -8.76 -22.34
CA TYR A 104 45.65 -9.03 -21.10
C TYR A 104 47.09 -8.48 -21.11
N ARG A 105 47.73 -8.40 -22.29
CA ARG A 105 49.09 -7.86 -22.39
C ARG A 105 49.11 -6.38 -22.03
N LYS A 106 48.10 -5.63 -22.48
CA LYS A 106 47.93 -4.20 -22.16
C LYS A 106 47.14 -3.98 -20.85
N LYS A 107 46.61 -5.04 -20.23
CA LYS A 107 45.71 -5.00 -19.06
C LYS A 107 44.48 -4.12 -19.30
N LEU A 108 43.83 -4.32 -20.44
CA LEU A 108 42.68 -3.53 -20.88
C LEU A 108 41.42 -4.41 -20.97
N LEU A 109 40.28 -3.85 -20.56
CA LEU A 109 38.96 -4.23 -21.04
C LEU A 109 38.74 -3.53 -22.38
N CYS A 110 38.29 -4.29 -23.38
CA CYS A 110 38.21 -3.83 -24.75
C CYS A 110 36.77 -3.50 -25.19
N THR A 111 36.64 -3.00 -26.42
CA THR A 111 35.37 -2.51 -26.99
C THR A 111 34.22 -3.51 -26.91
N ALA A 112 34.44 -4.81 -27.13
CA ALA A 112 33.35 -5.79 -27.05
C ALA A 112 32.81 -5.95 -25.62
N PHE A 113 33.64 -5.74 -24.59
CA PHE A 113 33.16 -5.67 -23.22
C PHE A 113 32.30 -4.42 -23.02
N TYR A 114 32.78 -3.26 -23.48
CA TYR A 114 32.05 -1.99 -23.38
C TYR A 114 30.65 -2.05 -24.01
N GLU A 115 30.53 -2.59 -25.22
CA GLU A 115 29.25 -2.71 -25.91
C GLU A 115 28.27 -3.59 -25.15
N ARG A 116 28.72 -4.77 -24.70
CA ARG A 116 27.91 -5.71 -23.91
C ARG A 116 27.47 -5.11 -22.58
N PHE A 117 28.37 -4.38 -21.90
CA PHE A 117 28.03 -3.68 -20.66
C PHE A 117 27.05 -2.52 -20.88
N SER A 118 27.16 -1.82 -22.01
CA SER A 118 26.22 -0.76 -22.39
C SER A 118 24.82 -1.32 -22.66
N MET A 119 24.71 -2.53 -23.22
CA MET A 119 23.43 -3.23 -23.35
C MET A 119 22.85 -3.64 -21.99
N LEU A 120 23.69 -4.15 -21.07
CA LEU A 120 23.25 -4.44 -19.70
C LEU A 120 22.74 -3.21 -18.96
N LYS A 121 23.40 -2.05 -19.13
CA LYS A 121 22.93 -0.79 -18.55
C LYS A 121 21.52 -0.46 -19.03
N LYS A 122 21.23 -0.59 -20.33
CA LYS A 122 19.87 -0.35 -20.86
C LYS A 122 18.83 -1.28 -20.24
N ALA A 123 19.19 -2.55 -20.03
CA ALA A 123 18.34 -3.50 -19.34
C ALA A 123 18.12 -3.12 -17.87
N ALA A 124 19.16 -2.65 -17.17
CA ALA A 124 19.05 -2.16 -15.80
C ALA A 124 18.16 -0.90 -15.69
N ASP A 125 18.38 0.08 -16.57
CA ASP A 125 17.59 1.32 -16.62
C ASP A 125 16.10 1.01 -16.87
N PHE A 126 15.78 0.00 -17.69
CA PHE A 126 14.40 -0.43 -17.95
C PHE A 126 13.70 -0.92 -16.68
N PHE A 127 14.35 -1.73 -15.84
CA PHE A 127 13.72 -2.32 -14.65
C PHE A 127 13.72 -1.39 -13.44
N ALA A 128 14.58 -0.37 -13.40
CA ALA A 128 14.69 0.57 -12.28
C ALA A 128 13.36 1.16 -11.77
N PRO A 129 12.51 1.78 -12.61
CA PRO A 129 11.29 2.43 -12.11
C PRO A 129 10.29 1.45 -11.49
N TYR A 130 10.32 0.17 -11.87
CA TYR A 130 9.43 -0.87 -11.34
C TYR A 130 9.86 -1.35 -9.95
N LEU A 131 11.16 -1.26 -9.65
CA LEU A 131 11.74 -1.70 -8.38
C LEU A 131 11.65 -0.65 -7.27
N ASP A 132 11.59 0.63 -7.62
CA ASP A 132 11.38 1.70 -6.63
C ASP A 132 10.06 1.52 -5.86
N LYS A 133 9.00 1.13 -6.59
CA LYS A 133 7.70 0.81 -5.98
C LYS A 133 7.77 -0.45 -5.11
N TYR A 134 8.47 -1.50 -5.58
CA TYR A 134 8.71 -2.71 -4.78
C TYR A 134 9.42 -2.41 -3.45
N ASP A 135 10.44 -1.54 -3.46
CA ASP A 135 11.20 -1.17 -2.25
C ASP A 135 10.33 -0.44 -1.21
N ALA A 136 9.29 0.28 -1.63
CA ALA A 136 8.35 0.95 -0.71
C ALA A 136 7.46 -0.01 0.08
N ASN A 137 6.98 -1.11 -0.53
CA ASN A 137 6.10 -2.07 0.14
C ASN A 137 6.27 -3.52 -0.38
N GLN A 138 7.32 -4.18 0.11
CA GLN A 138 7.64 -5.55 -0.27
C GLN A 138 6.60 -6.58 0.18
N GLY A 139 5.93 -6.33 1.31
CA GLY A 139 4.88 -7.21 1.84
C GLY A 139 3.70 -7.31 0.88
N ALA A 140 3.17 -6.15 0.45
CA ALA A 140 2.08 -6.08 -0.53
C ALA A 140 2.47 -6.71 -1.88
N PHE A 141 3.73 -6.53 -2.30
CA PHE A 141 4.25 -7.18 -3.51
C PHE A 141 4.23 -8.71 -3.37
N TYR A 142 4.68 -9.27 -2.24
CA TYR A 142 4.66 -10.72 -2.03
C TYR A 142 3.24 -11.28 -1.98
N THR A 143 2.28 -10.55 -1.41
CA THR A 143 0.87 -10.96 -1.46
C THR A 143 0.37 -11.03 -2.90
N LEU A 144 0.64 -10.01 -3.72
CA LEU A 144 0.31 -10.01 -5.16
C LEU A 144 0.97 -11.20 -5.89
N LEU A 145 2.25 -11.43 -5.65
CA LEU A 145 2.96 -12.58 -6.22
C LEU A 145 2.34 -13.91 -5.78
N GLY A 146 1.89 -13.99 -4.52
CA GLY A 146 1.08 -15.09 -3.97
C GLY A 146 -0.13 -15.41 -4.83
N TYR A 147 -0.91 -14.40 -5.21
CA TYR A 147 -2.08 -14.57 -6.07
C TYR A 147 -1.75 -15.03 -7.50
N LEU A 148 -0.53 -14.78 -7.99
CA LEU A 148 -0.12 -15.23 -9.32
C LEU A 148 0.38 -16.69 -9.31
N VAL A 149 1.10 -17.08 -8.26
CA VAL A 149 1.75 -18.40 -8.17
C VAL A 149 0.85 -19.45 -7.51
N ALA A 150 0.09 -19.06 -6.49
CA ALA A 150 -0.79 -19.91 -5.69
C ALA A 150 -2.14 -19.21 -5.41
N PRO A 151 -2.95 -18.94 -6.46
CA PRO A 151 -4.23 -18.23 -6.33
C PRO A 151 -5.17 -18.89 -5.31
N GLU A 152 -5.11 -20.22 -5.20
CA GLU A 152 -5.90 -21.02 -4.26
C GLU A 152 -5.76 -20.57 -2.80
N VAL A 153 -4.57 -20.10 -2.40
CA VAL A 153 -4.30 -19.64 -1.04
C VAL A 153 -5.09 -18.37 -0.73
N GLY A 154 -5.08 -17.41 -1.65
CA GLY A 154 -5.79 -16.14 -1.49
C GLY A 154 -7.29 -16.35 -1.47
N THR A 155 -7.82 -17.17 -2.38
CA THR A 155 -9.25 -17.49 -2.45
C THR A 155 -9.74 -18.23 -1.21
N GLU A 156 -8.92 -19.13 -0.64
CA GLU A 156 -9.29 -19.85 0.58
C GLU A 156 -9.29 -18.93 1.81
N ILE A 157 -8.35 -17.98 1.89
CA ILE A 157 -8.34 -16.96 2.96
C ILE A 157 -9.60 -16.09 2.85
N GLU A 158 -9.95 -15.63 1.65
CA GLU A 158 -11.19 -14.87 1.40
C GLU A 158 -12.44 -15.69 1.76
N HIS A 159 -12.45 -16.99 1.46
CA HIS A 159 -13.60 -17.84 1.72
C HIS A 159 -13.69 -18.39 3.16
N GLN A 160 -12.61 -18.48 3.94
CA GLN A 160 -12.65 -19.03 5.31
C GLN A 160 -12.35 -18.03 6.43
N ALA A 161 -11.64 -16.95 6.12
CA ALA A 161 -11.17 -15.97 7.08
C ALA A 161 -11.73 -14.55 6.87
N ASP A 162 -12.69 -14.36 5.94
CA ASP A 162 -13.38 -13.08 5.76
C ASP A 162 -14.40 -12.84 6.89
N PRO A 163 -14.27 -11.74 7.68
CA PRO A 163 -15.26 -11.37 8.69
C PRO A 163 -16.69 -11.22 8.15
N TYR A 164 -16.87 -10.85 6.88
CA TYR A 164 -18.19 -10.64 6.27
C TYR A 164 -19.00 -11.92 6.05
N GLN A 165 -18.44 -13.09 6.37
CA GLN A 165 -19.22 -14.33 6.47
C GLN A 165 -20.21 -14.31 7.63
N TYR A 166 -19.98 -13.46 8.63
CA TYR A 166 -20.91 -13.23 9.72
C TYR A 166 -21.87 -12.09 9.39
N ALA A 167 -23.14 -12.27 9.76
CA ALA A 167 -24.16 -11.23 9.63
C ALA A 167 -23.82 -10.00 10.49
N LEU A 168 -24.19 -8.82 9.98
CA LEU A 168 -23.85 -7.51 10.57
C LEU A 168 -24.56 -7.22 11.90
N ASP A 169 -25.62 -7.97 12.22
CA ASP A 169 -26.37 -7.87 13.47
C ASP A 169 -25.67 -8.57 14.64
N LYS A 170 -24.63 -9.36 14.37
CA LYS A 170 -23.93 -10.16 15.39
C LYS A 170 -23.10 -9.30 16.34
N THR A 171 -22.93 -9.79 17.57
CA THR A 171 -22.01 -9.18 18.54
C THR A 171 -20.56 -9.50 18.18
N VAL A 172 -19.77 -8.46 17.92
CA VAL A 172 -18.33 -8.56 17.66
C VAL A 172 -17.64 -9.04 18.94
N THR A 173 -16.81 -10.08 18.83
CA THR A 173 -16.06 -10.66 19.97
C THR A 173 -14.60 -10.91 19.59
N ASN A 174 -13.71 -10.82 20.59
CA ASN A 174 -12.29 -11.11 20.41
C ASN A 174 -12.05 -12.59 20.03
N GLU A 175 -12.92 -13.49 20.45
CA GLU A 175 -12.87 -14.91 20.10
C GLU A 175 -13.12 -15.14 18.60
N MET A 176 -14.09 -14.43 18.01
CA MET A 176 -14.33 -14.48 16.56
C MET A 176 -13.10 -14.00 15.77
N LYS A 177 -12.48 -12.89 16.21
CA LYS A 177 -11.25 -12.38 15.61
C LYS A 177 -10.13 -13.41 15.68
N ALA A 178 -9.88 -13.97 16.87
CA ALA A 178 -8.85 -14.97 17.09
C ALA A 178 -9.05 -16.23 16.22
N LEU A 179 -10.30 -16.67 16.06
CA LEU A 179 -10.65 -17.83 15.24
C LEU A 179 -10.38 -17.58 13.74
N LEU A 180 -10.75 -16.42 13.20
CA LEU A 180 -10.48 -16.09 11.79
C LEU A 180 -8.98 -15.92 11.52
N VAL A 181 -8.25 -15.26 12.42
CA VAL A 181 -6.79 -15.16 12.34
C VAL A 181 -6.14 -16.54 12.37
N GLN A 182 -6.62 -17.43 13.24
CA GLN A 182 -6.12 -18.81 13.32
C GLN A 182 -6.39 -19.58 12.03
N LYS A 183 -7.57 -19.42 11.42
CA LYS A 183 -7.88 -20.03 10.10
C LYS A 183 -6.94 -19.51 9.02
N MET A 184 -6.74 -18.20 8.93
CA MET A 184 -5.81 -17.59 7.98
C MET A 184 -4.38 -18.11 8.18
N ASP A 185 -3.88 -18.12 9.42
CA ASP A 185 -2.54 -18.62 9.72
C ASP A 185 -2.39 -20.11 9.35
N ARG A 186 -3.41 -20.95 9.58
CA ARG A 186 -3.41 -22.36 9.16
C ARG A 186 -3.31 -22.50 7.64
N ILE A 187 -4.10 -21.74 6.87
CA ILE A 187 -4.06 -21.77 5.40
C ILE A 187 -2.67 -21.39 4.89
N ILE A 188 -2.03 -20.37 5.50
CA ILE A 188 -0.67 -19.94 5.15
C ILE A 188 0.37 -21.01 5.52
N ASP A 189 0.23 -21.65 6.68
CA ASP A 189 1.16 -22.69 7.13
C ASP A 189 1.04 -23.95 6.25
N ASP A 190 -0.17 -24.29 5.78
CA ASP A 190 -0.51 -25.44 4.93
C ASP A 190 -0.13 -25.27 3.44
N ILE A 191 0.40 -24.10 3.03
CA ILE A 191 0.91 -23.92 1.65
C ILE A 191 1.97 -25.00 1.36
N SER A 192 1.77 -25.73 0.26
CA SER A 192 2.65 -26.84 -0.11
C SER A 192 4.10 -26.40 -0.31
N ASN A 193 5.05 -27.30 -0.01
CA ASN A 193 6.48 -27.03 -0.19
C ASN A 193 6.84 -26.69 -1.65
N GLN A 194 6.12 -27.28 -2.62
CA GLN A 194 6.27 -26.96 -4.03
C GLN A 194 5.91 -25.49 -4.31
N LYS A 195 4.75 -25.03 -3.83
CA LYS A 195 4.31 -23.64 -4.00
C LYS A 195 5.21 -22.65 -3.25
N LYS A 196 5.65 -22.99 -2.03
CA LYS A 196 6.65 -22.21 -1.30
C LYS A 196 7.95 -22.08 -2.09
N SER A 197 8.40 -23.14 -2.76
CA SER A 197 9.60 -23.10 -3.61
C SER A 197 9.42 -22.26 -4.88
N GLU A 198 8.26 -22.34 -5.53
CA GLU A 198 7.91 -21.51 -6.71
C GLU A 198 7.90 -20.02 -6.34
N LEU A 199 7.23 -19.67 -5.23
CA LEU A 199 7.22 -18.32 -4.68
C LEU A 199 8.62 -17.83 -4.32
N TYR A 200 9.40 -18.66 -3.61
CA TYR A 200 10.75 -18.30 -3.23
C TYR A 200 11.66 -18.07 -4.44
N ALA A 201 11.54 -18.88 -5.49
CA ALA A 201 12.29 -18.69 -6.73
C ALA A 201 11.96 -17.34 -7.39
N ALA A 202 10.68 -16.98 -7.47
CA ALA A 202 10.23 -15.69 -7.99
C ALA A 202 10.77 -14.52 -7.14
N VAL A 203 10.70 -14.61 -5.81
CA VAL A 203 11.25 -13.59 -4.90
C VAL A 203 12.77 -13.44 -5.06
N ARG A 204 13.50 -14.56 -5.16
CA ARG A 204 14.95 -14.55 -5.36
C ARG A 204 15.34 -13.89 -6.68
N GLY A 205 14.56 -14.08 -7.73
CA GLY A 205 14.74 -13.39 -9.02
C GLY A 205 14.56 -11.88 -8.90
N VAL A 206 13.49 -11.42 -8.24
CA VAL A 206 13.23 -9.98 -8.03
C VAL A 206 14.31 -9.33 -7.17
N GLU A 207 14.73 -9.99 -6.08
CA GLU A 207 15.78 -9.45 -5.20
C GLU A 207 17.15 -9.44 -5.88
N TRP A 208 17.42 -10.40 -6.79
CA TRP A 208 18.62 -10.39 -7.62
C TRP A 208 18.57 -9.21 -8.60
N LEU A 209 17.42 -9.03 -9.28
CA LEU A 209 17.21 -7.94 -10.23
C LEU A 209 17.37 -6.57 -9.56
N LYS A 210 16.87 -6.43 -8.32
CA LYS A 210 17.07 -5.24 -7.51
C LYS A 210 18.56 -4.91 -7.30
N GLN A 211 19.37 -5.90 -6.94
CA GLN A 211 20.82 -5.69 -6.78
C GLN A 211 21.50 -5.42 -8.12
N PHE A 212 21.06 -6.08 -9.20
CA PHE A 212 21.55 -5.85 -10.56
C PHE A 212 21.31 -4.40 -11.02
N VAL A 213 20.11 -3.86 -10.81
CA VAL A 213 19.78 -2.48 -11.19
C VAL A 213 20.61 -1.45 -10.41
N LYS A 214 20.96 -1.75 -9.16
CA LYS A 214 21.77 -0.86 -8.30
C LYS A 214 23.27 -0.87 -8.65
N LEU A 215 23.71 -1.73 -9.57
CA LEU A 215 25.11 -1.79 -9.99
C LEU A 215 25.57 -0.46 -10.62
N PRO A 216 26.83 -0.04 -10.42
CA PRO A 216 27.33 1.27 -10.84
C PRO A 216 27.70 1.31 -12.34
N PHE A 217 26.77 0.95 -13.23
CA PHE A 217 26.99 0.86 -14.68
C PHE A 217 27.52 2.16 -15.29
N SER A 218 26.87 3.29 -15.00
CA SER A 218 27.28 4.61 -15.51
C SER A 218 28.71 4.97 -15.13
N ARG A 219 29.13 4.61 -13.90
CA ARG A 219 30.48 4.88 -13.38
C ARG A 219 31.53 4.02 -14.07
N VAL A 220 31.22 2.77 -14.41
CA VAL A 220 32.17 1.89 -15.12
C VAL A 220 32.26 2.27 -16.60
N ILE A 221 31.11 2.52 -17.24
CA ILE A 221 31.05 2.88 -18.66
C ILE A 221 31.79 4.20 -18.94
N SER A 222 31.76 5.18 -18.03
CA SER A 222 32.48 6.45 -18.19
C SER A 222 34.00 6.34 -18.13
N LYS A 223 34.54 5.22 -17.61
CA LYS A 223 35.99 4.96 -17.53
C LYS A 223 36.58 4.46 -18.86
N PHE A 224 35.75 4.15 -19.84
CA PHE A 224 36.19 3.71 -21.16
C PHE A 224 36.53 4.92 -22.04
N ILE A 225 37.77 4.99 -22.51
CA ILE A 225 38.33 6.10 -23.28
C ILE A 225 38.48 5.64 -24.75
N PRO A 226 38.28 6.53 -25.75
CA PRO A 226 38.53 6.20 -27.15
C PRO A 226 39.95 5.68 -27.35
N SER A 227 40.08 4.49 -27.94
CA SER A 227 41.36 3.89 -28.30
C SER A 227 41.74 4.23 -29.74
N SER A 228 43.02 4.08 -30.06
CA SER A 228 43.61 4.44 -31.36
C SER A 228 43.06 3.66 -32.57
N GLU A 229 42.30 2.58 -32.35
CA GLU A 229 41.77 1.69 -33.39
C GLU A 229 40.24 1.78 -33.55
N SER A 230 39.63 2.96 -33.36
CA SER A 230 38.16 3.17 -33.43
C SER A 230 37.34 2.38 -32.40
N GLY A 231 37.93 2.10 -31.24
CA GLY A 231 37.29 1.40 -30.14
C GLY A 231 37.21 2.25 -28.86
N ARG A 232 36.68 1.67 -27.79
CA ARG A 232 36.81 2.21 -26.44
C ARG A 232 37.39 1.16 -25.51
N ASP A 233 38.44 1.53 -24.80
CA ASP A 233 39.15 0.62 -23.89
C ASP A 233 39.24 1.22 -22.48
N CYS A 234 39.37 0.36 -21.47
CA CYS A 234 39.53 0.76 -20.08
C CYS A 234 40.58 -0.09 -19.38
N SER A 235 41.46 0.53 -18.58
CA SER A 235 42.48 -0.22 -17.83
C SER A 235 41.87 -1.00 -16.67
N PHE A 236 42.37 -2.21 -16.41
CA PHE A 236 41.97 -3.02 -15.25
C PHE A 236 42.10 -2.24 -13.93
N ALA A 237 43.14 -1.40 -13.79
CA ALA A 237 43.36 -0.61 -12.59
C ALA A 237 42.21 0.37 -12.29
N GLN A 238 41.55 0.90 -13.33
CA GLN A 238 40.47 1.89 -13.18
C GLN A 238 39.14 1.26 -12.75
N VAL A 239 38.88 0.02 -13.16
CA VAL A 239 37.61 -0.69 -12.88
C VAL A 239 37.69 -1.60 -11.67
N LYS A 240 38.90 -1.92 -11.18
CA LYS A 240 39.13 -2.88 -10.09
C LYS A 240 38.27 -2.65 -8.85
N SER A 241 38.05 -1.39 -8.46
CA SER A 241 37.21 -1.02 -7.30
C SER A 241 35.73 -1.41 -7.46
N ASP A 242 35.23 -1.41 -8.68
CA ASP A 242 33.80 -1.60 -9.00
C ASP A 242 33.54 -3.04 -9.46
N PHE A 243 34.57 -3.70 -10.01
CA PHE A 243 34.46 -5.00 -10.67
C PHE A 243 34.03 -6.12 -9.72
N SER A 244 34.31 -6.01 -8.41
CA SER A 244 33.93 -7.01 -7.41
C SER A 244 32.42 -7.12 -7.29
N GLU A 245 31.70 -5.99 -7.32
CA GLU A 245 30.25 -5.96 -7.20
C GLU A 245 29.57 -6.55 -8.45
N PHE A 246 30.09 -6.23 -9.64
CA PHE A 246 29.65 -6.86 -10.88
C PHE A 246 29.92 -8.37 -10.88
N ALA A 247 31.10 -8.80 -10.44
CA ALA A 247 31.43 -10.21 -10.34
C ALA A 247 30.49 -10.94 -9.37
N ARG A 248 30.18 -10.33 -8.21
CA ARG A 248 29.24 -10.85 -7.20
C ARG A 248 27.86 -11.08 -7.79
N ILE A 249 27.29 -10.09 -8.48
CA ILE A 249 25.91 -10.18 -8.98
C ILE A 249 25.80 -11.03 -10.25
N LEU A 250 26.69 -10.82 -11.22
CA LEU A 250 26.59 -11.46 -12.54
C LEU A 250 27.03 -12.93 -12.53
N SER A 251 27.90 -13.33 -11.60
CA SER A 251 28.27 -14.75 -11.44
C SER A 251 27.19 -15.57 -10.72
N ASN A 252 26.37 -14.90 -9.90
CA ASN A 252 25.28 -15.48 -9.12
C ASN A 252 23.91 -15.12 -9.73
N TYR A 253 23.79 -15.18 -11.06
CA TYR A 253 22.54 -14.88 -11.77
C TYR A 253 21.37 -15.76 -11.30
N VAL A 254 20.24 -15.11 -11.03
CA VAL A 254 18.98 -15.79 -10.75
C VAL A 254 17.96 -15.43 -11.83
N PRO A 255 17.36 -16.41 -12.52
CA PRO A 255 16.39 -16.15 -13.56
C PRO A 255 15.10 -15.54 -12.99
N LEU A 256 14.54 -14.59 -13.72
CA LEU A 256 13.20 -14.05 -13.44
C LEU A 256 12.13 -15.01 -13.95
N THR A 257 11.13 -15.28 -13.12
CA THR A 257 9.93 -16.03 -13.53
C THR A 257 8.94 -15.10 -14.23
N ASP A 258 8.07 -15.67 -15.05
CA ASP A 258 7.02 -14.91 -15.75
C ASP A 258 6.09 -14.22 -14.73
N GLU A 259 5.76 -14.91 -13.63
CA GLU A 259 4.93 -14.39 -12.55
C GLU A 259 5.60 -13.19 -11.85
N ALA A 260 6.93 -13.20 -11.68
CA ALA A 260 7.66 -12.08 -11.11
C ALA A 260 7.62 -10.84 -12.01
N VAL A 261 7.77 -11.02 -13.33
CA VAL A 261 7.68 -9.92 -14.31
C VAL A 261 6.27 -9.33 -14.34
N GLN A 262 5.25 -10.18 -14.32
CA GLN A 262 3.85 -9.77 -14.25
C GLN A 262 3.55 -9.04 -12.95
N ALA A 263 4.03 -9.55 -11.81
CA ALA A 263 3.89 -8.88 -10.52
C ALA A 263 4.53 -7.49 -10.53
N LEU A 264 5.75 -7.34 -11.08
CA LEU A 264 6.42 -6.04 -11.18
C LEU A 264 5.61 -5.02 -12.00
N TYR A 265 5.05 -5.46 -13.13
CA TYR A 265 4.17 -4.62 -13.93
C TYR A 265 2.93 -4.19 -13.15
N LEU A 266 2.16 -5.16 -12.67
CA LEU A 266 0.90 -4.91 -11.97
C LEU A 266 1.12 -4.07 -10.72
N PHE A 267 2.17 -4.35 -9.96
CA PHE A 267 2.51 -3.58 -8.77
C PHE A 267 2.92 -2.14 -9.10
N SER A 268 3.57 -1.92 -10.25
CA SER A 268 3.96 -0.58 -10.67
C SER A 268 2.78 0.28 -11.11
N GLN A 269 1.69 -0.30 -11.59
CA GLN A 269 0.51 0.47 -12.00
C GLN A 269 -0.31 0.99 -10.82
N ARG A 270 -0.22 0.35 -9.65
CA ARG A 270 -0.97 0.71 -8.42
C ARG A 270 -0.77 2.13 -7.88
N GLY A 271 0.32 2.80 -8.29
CA GLY A 271 0.61 4.18 -7.85
C GLY A 271 0.01 5.28 -8.74
N ASN A 272 -0.53 4.91 -9.91
CA ASN A 272 -1.28 5.81 -10.76
C ASN A 272 -2.75 5.46 -10.52
N LYS A 273 -3.50 6.34 -9.85
CA LYS A 273 -4.97 6.24 -9.79
C LYS A 273 -5.53 6.33 -11.21
N VAL A 274 -5.52 5.23 -11.95
CA VAL A 274 -6.33 5.07 -13.14
C VAL A 274 -7.68 4.63 -12.62
N SER A 275 -8.50 5.63 -12.31
CA SER A 275 -9.95 5.46 -12.19
C SER A 275 -10.44 4.63 -13.37
N GLY A 276 -11.04 3.47 -13.08
CA GLY A 276 -11.70 2.63 -14.08
C GLY A 276 -10.80 1.57 -14.71
N PHE A 277 -10.64 0.44 -14.01
CA PHE A 277 -10.45 -0.86 -14.69
C PHE A 277 -11.75 -1.36 -15.37
N ASP A 278 -12.85 -0.59 -15.28
CA ASP A 278 -14.12 -0.85 -15.97
C ASP A 278 -13.97 -0.85 -17.50
N ASP A 279 -12.97 -0.14 -18.03
CA ASP A 279 -12.55 -0.31 -19.41
C ASP A 279 -11.25 -1.14 -19.44
N ALA A 280 -11.42 -2.46 -19.56
CA ALA A 280 -10.45 -3.31 -20.24
C ALA A 280 -10.34 -2.91 -21.72
N ASN A 281 -10.00 -1.65 -21.98
CA ASN A 281 -9.73 -1.12 -23.30
C ASN A 281 -8.61 -1.95 -23.90
N GLU A 282 -8.75 -2.23 -25.19
CA GLU A 282 -7.77 -2.98 -25.97
C GLU A 282 -6.35 -2.38 -25.84
N GLU A 283 -6.27 -1.08 -25.53
CA GLU A 283 -5.07 -0.29 -25.27
C GLU A 283 -4.33 -0.70 -23.98
N ASN A 284 -5.00 -0.86 -22.84
CA ASN A 284 -4.36 -1.32 -21.59
C ASN A 284 -3.79 -2.73 -21.74
N SER A 285 -4.49 -3.59 -22.47
CA SER A 285 -3.99 -4.94 -22.81
C SER A 285 -2.78 -4.90 -23.75
N LYS A 286 -2.73 -3.94 -24.69
CA LYS A 286 -1.58 -3.74 -25.59
C LYS A 286 -0.36 -3.26 -24.81
N ILE A 287 -0.51 -2.23 -23.98
CA ILE A 287 0.56 -1.69 -23.12
C ILE A 287 1.15 -2.79 -22.23
N ALA A 288 0.29 -3.61 -21.62
CA ALA A 288 0.74 -4.70 -20.77
C ALA A 288 1.50 -5.79 -21.55
N THR A 289 1.06 -6.10 -22.77
CA THR A 289 1.74 -7.06 -23.66
C THR A 289 3.08 -6.51 -24.15
N GLU A 290 3.13 -5.22 -24.49
CA GLU A 290 4.37 -4.52 -24.86
C GLU A 290 5.37 -4.51 -23.71
N PHE A 291 4.92 -4.25 -22.47
CA PHE A 291 5.77 -4.34 -21.30
C PHE A 291 6.36 -5.74 -21.14
N VAL A 292 5.53 -6.79 -21.18
CA VAL A 292 6.01 -8.18 -21.02
C VAL A 292 7.01 -8.55 -22.11
N ASN A 293 6.74 -8.17 -23.36
CA ASN A 293 7.67 -8.41 -24.48
C ASN A 293 8.99 -7.67 -24.29
N ASN A 294 8.94 -6.40 -23.86
CA ASN A 294 10.14 -5.61 -23.57
C ASN A 294 10.92 -6.20 -22.39
N ALA A 295 10.25 -6.60 -21.32
CA ALA A 295 10.87 -7.25 -20.17
C ALA A 295 11.52 -8.59 -20.55
N ALA A 296 10.87 -9.39 -21.39
CA ALA A 296 11.43 -10.63 -21.92
C ALA A 296 12.69 -10.36 -22.77
N ASN A 297 12.65 -9.34 -23.63
CA ASN A 297 13.82 -8.91 -24.42
C ASN A 297 14.98 -8.48 -23.51
N GLN A 298 14.73 -7.63 -22.51
CA GLN A 298 15.78 -7.18 -21.58
C GLN A 298 16.34 -8.33 -20.73
N ASN A 299 15.48 -9.22 -20.23
CA ASN A 299 15.93 -10.43 -19.52
C ASN A 299 16.74 -11.35 -20.44
N GLY A 300 16.37 -11.44 -21.72
CA GLY A 300 17.15 -12.14 -22.75
C GLY A 300 18.56 -11.58 -22.93
N VAL A 301 18.71 -10.25 -22.93
CA VAL A 301 20.02 -9.57 -22.96
C VAL A 301 20.86 -9.94 -21.74
N ILE A 302 20.27 -9.89 -20.54
CA ILE A 302 20.94 -10.27 -19.29
C ILE A 302 21.40 -11.74 -19.34
N LYS A 303 20.49 -12.65 -19.72
CA LYS A 303 20.76 -14.08 -19.82
C LYS A 303 21.86 -14.39 -20.82
N MET A 304 21.82 -13.78 -22.01
CA MET A 304 22.85 -13.93 -23.03
C MET A 304 24.21 -13.46 -22.51
N PHE A 305 24.25 -12.33 -21.80
CA PHE A 305 25.50 -11.84 -21.22
C PHE A 305 26.08 -12.84 -20.23
N VAL A 306 25.27 -13.29 -19.26
CA VAL A 306 25.73 -14.23 -18.21
C VAL A 306 26.23 -15.55 -18.80
N GLN A 307 25.62 -16.02 -19.89
CA GLN A 307 26.04 -17.26 -20.56
C GLN A 307 27.30 -17.10 -21.41
N THR A 308 27.55 -15.90 -21.97
CA THR A 308 28.64 -15.68 -22.93
C THR A 308 29.87 -15.02 -22.32
N VAL A 309 29.72 -14.27 -21.23
CA VAL A 309 30.81 -13.54 -20.58
C VAL A 309 31.18 -14.26 -19.29
N PRO A 310 32.38 -14.86 -19.18
CA PRO A 310 32.79 -15.62 -18.01
C PRO A 310 33.22 -14.69 -16.87
N MET A 311 32.27 -13.98 -16.26
CA MET A 311 32.51 -12.94 -15.24
C MET A 311 33.36 -13.42 -14.07
N TYR A 312 33.19 -14.67 -13.62
CA TYR A 312 34.02 -15.29 -12.57
C TYR A 312 35.50 -15.33 -12.96
N LYS A 313 35.82 -15.88 -14.15
CA LYS A 313 37.21 -15.92 -14.67
C LYS A 313 37.74 -14.51 -14.93
N MET A 314 36.90 -13.61 -15.46
CA MET A 314 37.29 -12.21 -15.68
C MET A 314 37.68 -11.52 -14.38
N ALA A 315 36.97 -11.76 -13.29
CA ALA A 315 37.31 -11.19 -11.99
C ALA A 315 38.69 -11.67 -11.50
N LYS A 316 38.97 -12.98 -11.60
CA LYS A 316 40.31 -13.52 -11.28
C LYS A 316 41.41 -12.84 -12.10
N VAL A 317 41.15 -12.54 -13.37
CA VAL A 317 42.10 -11.82 -14.25
C VAL A 317 42.25 -10.34 -13.91
N VAL A 318 41.16 -9.61 -13.71
CA VAL A 318 41.18 -8.17 -13.37
C VAL A 318 41.80 -7.94 -11.99
N PHE A 319 41.54 -8.82 -11.02
CA PHE A 319 42.14 -8.75 -9.69
C PHE A 319 43.57 -9.27 -9.63
N GLU A 320 44.05 -9.96 -10.68
CA GLU A 320 45.31 -10.70 -10.73
C GLU A 320 45.43 -11.74 -9.60
N ASN A 321 44.29 -12.33 -9.23
CA ASN A 321 44.18 -13.27 -8.13
C ASN A 321 43.36 -14.50 -8.55
N SER A 322 44.03 -15.64 -8.73
CA SER A 322 43.40 -16.93 -9.10
C SER A 322 42.49 -17.51 -8.02
N MET A 323 42.64 -17.08 -6.76
CA MET A 323 41.80 -17.48 -5.63
C MET A 323 40.66 -16.51 -5.36
N PHE A 324 40.50 -15.47 -6.18
CA PHE A 324 39.36 -14.58 -6.04
C PHE A 324 38.06 -15.36 -6.21
N MET A 325 37.20 -15.29 -5.19
CA MET A 325 35.83 -15.78 -5.23
C MET A 325 34.88 -14.61 -5.00
N PRO A 326 33.88 -14.40 -5.86
CA PRO A 326 32.82 -13.44 -5.59
C PRO A 326 32.04 -13.85 -4.35
N ASP A 327 31.56 -12.88 -3.57
CA ASP A 327 30.69 -13.16 -2.44
C ASP A 327 29.41 -13.89 -2.89
N ALA A 328 28.85 -14.69 -1.98
CA ALA A 328 27.59 -15.38 -2.23
C ALA A 328 26.43 -14.38 -2.35
N TYR A 329 25.44 -14.71 -3.19
CA TYR A 329 24.22 -13.93 -3.32
C TYR A 329 23.25 -14.18 -2.15
N SER A 330 23.13 -13.19 -1.26
CA SER A 330 22.15 -13.13 -0.18
C SER A 330 20.97 -12.23 -0.54
N GLY A 331 19.75 -12.60 -0.12
CA GLY A 331 18.55 -11.80 -0.38
C GLY A 331 17.27 -12.63 -0.43
N GLY A 332 16.16 -12.08 0.05
CA GLY A 332 14.84 -12.73 0.00
C GLY A 332 14.58 -13.78 1.07
N GLU A 333 15.46 -13.98 2.06
CA GLU A 333 15.29 -14.99 3.12
C GLU A 333 14.07 -14.71 4.03
N SER A 334 13.75 -13.44 4.25
CA SER A 334 12.62 -13.00 5.09
C SER A 334 11.29 -12.88 4.35
N TRP A 335 11.20 -13.39 3.12
CA TRP A 335 10.02 -13.21 2.26
C TRP A 335 8.74 -13.76 2.90
N PHE A 336 8.80 -14.96 3.48
CA PHE A 336 7.64 -15.64 4.04
C PHE A 336 7.10 -14.91 5.28
N LEU A 337 7.99 -14.35 6.11
CA LEU A 337 7.61 -13.52 7.24
C LEU A 337 6.91 -12.24 6.78
N LYS A 338 7.44 -11.56 5.77
CA LYS A 338 6.84 -10.35 5.18
C LYS A 338 5.48 -10.64 4.54
N TYR A 339 5.38 -11.77 3.83
CA TYR A 339 4.14 -12.26 3.24
C TYR A 339 3.06 -12.51 4.31
N ARG A 340 3.39 -13.23 5.38
CA ARG A 340 2.46 -13.51 6.49
C ARG A 340 2.04 -12.23 7.22
N ASN A 341 2.98 -11.32 7.47
CA ASN A 341 2.68 -10.05 8.14
C ASN A 341 1.75 -9.18 7.29
N GLN A 342 1.93 -9.16 5.96
CA GLN A 342 1.03 -8.42 5.07
C GLN A 342 -0.39 -8.98 5.12
N TRP A 343 -0.56 -10.30 5.15
CA TRP A 343 -1.89 -10.91 5.32
C TRP A 343 -2.56 -10.52 6.63
N LYS A 344 -1.80 -10.43 7.72
CA LYS A 344 -2.32 -9.93 9.01
C LYS A 344 -2.78 -8.47 8.93
N LEU A 345 -2.02 -7.60 8.26
CA LEU A 345 -2.43 -6.21 8.02
C LEU A 345 -3.71 -6.14 7.19
N ASN A 346 -3.82 -6.96 6.14
CA ASN A 346 -5.01 -7.02 5.28
C ASN A 346 -6.23 -7.50 6.08
N PHE A 347 -6.06 -8.53 6.91
CA PHE A 347 -7.11 -9.04 7.78
C PHE A 347 -7.56 -7.97 8.79
N GLU A 348 -6.63 -7.29 9.45
CA GLU A 348 -6.94 -6.27 10.46
C GLU A 348 -7.79 -5.13 9.88
N ARG A 349 -7.40 -4.65 8.68
CA ARG A 349 -8.18 -3.66 7.95
C ARG A 349 -9.60 -4.16 7.63
N ARG A 350 -9.72 -5.38 7.10
CA ARG A 350 -11.02 -6.00 6.78
C ARG A 350 -11.88 -6.18 8.03
N TRP A 351 -11.28 -6.59 9.14
CA TRP A 351 -11.92 -6.71 10.44
C TRP A 351 -12.47 -5.37 10.94
N ASN A 352 -11.66 -4.32 10.89
CA ASN A 352 -12.07 -2.97 11.32
C ASN A 352 -13.24 -2.45 10.47
N ASN A 353 -13.21 -2.67 9.16
CA ASN A 353 -14.32 -2.31 8.26
C ASN A 353 -15.61 -3.08 8.60
N TRP A 354 -15.52 -4.39 8.80
CA TRP A 354 -16.67 -5.20 9.20
C TRP A 354 -17.21 -4.80 10.58
N GLU A 355 -16.34 -4.52 11.55
CA GLU A 355 -16.73 -4.05 12.88
C GLU A 355 -17.47 -2.70 12.78
N ARG A 356 -16.98 -1.79 11.94
CA ARG A 356 -17.64 -0.51 11.64
C ARG A 356 -19.03 -0.73 11.03
N ASP A 357 -19.16 -1.63 10.06
CA ASP A 357 -20.45 -1.94 9.44
C ASP A 357 -21.44 -2.58 10.42
N CYS A 358 -20.97 -3.45 11.33
CA CYS A 358 -21.79 -3.99 12.41
C CYS A 358 -22.29 -2.90 13.36
N LYS A 359 -21.43 -1.94 13.73
CA LYS A 359 -21.82 -0.78 14.54
C LYS A 359 -22.86 0.08 13.80
N LYS A 360 -22.65 0.33 12.50
CA LYS A 360 -23.60 1.06 11.65
C LYS A 360 -24.97 0.39 11.62
N GLU A 361 -25.02 -0.93 11.49
CA GLU A 361 -26.29 -1.66 11.46
C GLU A 361 -27.02 -1.62 12.81
N LYS A 362 -26.31 -1.75 13.93
CA LYS A 362 -26.90 -1.57 15.28
C LYS A 362 -27.46 -0.17 15.47
N LEU A 363 -26.79 0.85 14.95
CA LEU A 363 -27.26 2.23 15.00
C LEU A 363 -28.50 2.47 14.13
N LYS A 364 -28.63 1.80 12.98
CA LYS A 364 -29.89 1.84 12.20
C LYS A 364 -31.06 1.28 12.99
N VAL A 365 -30.86 0.19 13.75
CA VAL A 365 -31.89 -0.36 14.62
C VAL A 365 -32.32 0.66 15.68
N LYS A 366 -31.36 1.36 16.31
CA LYS A 366 -31.66 2.45 17.26
C LYS A 366 -32.40 3.62 16.59
N LEU A 367 -31.96 4.05 15.40
CA LEU A 367 -32.62 5.10 14.61
C LEU A 367 -34.07 4.75 14.29
N LEU A 368 -34.34 3.50 13.92
CA LEU A 368 -35.69 3.02 13.64
C LEU A 368 -36.55 3.01 14.92
N GLN A 369 -35.98 2.63 16.05
CA GLN A 369 -36.68 2.58 17.34
C GLN A 369 -37.00 3.97 17.88
N TYR A 370 -36.06 4.91 17.80
CA TYR A 370 -36.19 6.24 18.42
C TYR A 370 -36.87 7.27 17.52
N PHE A 371 -36.61 7.22 16.21
CA PHE A 371 -37.01 8.25 15.24
C PHE A 371 -37.81 7.69 14.06
N HIS A 372 -38.09 6.38 14.04
CA HIS A 372 -38.79 5.71 12.93
C HIS A 372 -38.09 5.84 11.57
N LEU A 373 -36.77 6.01 11.60
CA LEU A 373 -35.93 6.10 10.40
C LEU A 373 -35.39 4.72 10.01
N THR A 374 -35.67 4.29 8.78
CA THR A 374 -35.17 3.02 8.24
C THR A 374 -33.71 3.10 7.79
N ASN A 375 -33.23 4.29 7.44
CA ASN A 375 -31.87 4.55 6.99
C ASN A 375 -31.33 5.82 7.66
N PHE A 376 -30.00 5.94 7.66
CA PHE A 376 -29.37 7.20 8.06
C PHE A 376 -29.83 8.33 7.13
N PRO A 377 -30.31 9.45 7.68
CA PRO A 377 -30.56 10.64 6.90
C PRO A 377 -29.22 11.20 6.41
N LEU A 378 -29.22 11.78 5.22
CA LEU A 378 -28.04 12.41 4.61
C LEU A 378 -28.29 13.91 4.46
N LEU A 379 -27.22 14.68 4.27
CA LEU A 379 -27.33 16.08 3.89
C LEU A 379 -28.01 16.21 2.52
N THR A 380 -28.82 17.26 2.36
CA THR A 380 -29.58 17.50 1.12
C THR A 380 -28.67 17.82 -0.06
N PHE A 381 -27.61 18.60 0.17
CA PHE A 381 -26.62 18.96 -0.83
C PHE A 381 -25.28 18.36 -0.44
N ARG A 382 -24.68 17.59 -1.36
CA ARG A 382 -23.46 16.81 -1.15
C ARG A 382 -22.51 17.04 -2.34
N PRO A 383 -21.91 18.24 -2.45
CA PRO A 383 -21.10 18.60 -3.60
C PRO A 383 -19.81 17.77 -3.74
N TRP A 384 -19.42 17.02 -2.70
CA TRP A 384 -18.31 16.07 -2.70
C TRP A 384 -18.64 14.71 -3.35
N ASP A 385 -19.92 14.37 -3.49
CA ASP A 385 -20.41 13.11 -4.11
C ASP A 385 -20.37 13.21 -5.65
N MET A 386 -19.20 13.57 -6.19
CA MET A 386 -18.96 13.78 -7.63
C MET A 386 -18.69 12.44 -8.33
N ASP A 387 -19.24 12.25 -9.52
CA ASP A 387 -18.99 11.09 -10.39
C ASP A 387 -17.95 11.49 -11.47
N PRO A 388 -16.85 10.73 -11.70
CA PRO A 388 -16.46 9.43 -11.13
C PRO A 388 -15.54 9.50 -9.90
N ASN A 389 -15.20 10.70 -9.44
CA ASN A 389 -14.18 10.87 -8.41
C ASN A 389 -14.77 11.50 -7.14
N PRO A 390 -15.51 10.74 -6.31
CA PRO A 390 -16.07 11.26 -5.07
C PRO A 390 -14.95 11.63 -4.10
N VAL A 391 -15.22 12.64 -3.27
CA VAL A 391 -14.31 13.07 -2.19
C VAL A 391 -14.89 12.56 -0.87
N VAL A 392 -14.02 12.02 -0.01
CA VAL A 392 -14.42 11.52 1.30
C VAL A 392 -14.82 12.68 2.19
N PHE A 393 -16.01 12.61 2.79
CA PHE A 393 -16.48 13.55 3.80
C PHE A 393 -16.66 12.82 5.13
N HIS A 394 -15.97 13.29 6.18
CA HIS A 394 -15.88 12.55 7.44
C HIS A 394 -17.16 12.55 8.27
N TYR A 395 -18.07 13.51 8.08
CA TYR A 395 -19.25 13.68 8.95
C TYR A 395 -20.59 13.39 8.26
N GLU A 396 -20.59 12.55 7.23
CA GLU A 396 -21.76 12.29 6.38
C GLU A 396 -22.99 11.81 7.18
N LEU A 397 -22.81 10.86 8.10
CA LEU A 397 -23.93 10.32 8.90
C LEU A 397 -24.32 11.26 10.04
N THR A 398 -23.33 11.85 10.69
CA THR A 398 -23.51 12.74 11.85
C THR A 398 -24.26 14.00 11.46
N MET A 399 -23.78 14.69 10.41
CA MET A 399 -24.41 15.93 9.95
C MET A 399 -25.76 15.66 9.28
N GLY A 400 -25.90 14.54 8.59
CA GLY A 400 -27.19 14.08 8.09
C GLY A 400 -28.22 13.91 9.21
N PHE A 401 -27.83 13.28 10.32
CA PHE A 401 -28.68 13.12 11.51
C PHE A 401 -29.02 14.45 12.18
N ILE A 402 -28.04 15.32 12.41
CA ILE A 402 -28.27 16.64 13.04
C ILE A 402 -29.22 17.49 12.18
N ASN A 403 -29.02 17.50 10.86
CA ASN A 403 -29.91 18.20 9.93
C ASN A 403 -31.35 17.68 9.99
N TYR A 404 -31.53 16.35 9.99
CA TYR A 404 -32.84 15.74 10.20
C TYR A 404 -33.44 16.14 11.56
N PHE A 405 -32.66 16.08 12.63
CA PHE A 405 -33.13 16.41 13.97
C PHE A 405 -33.67 17.84 14.03
N PHE A 406 -32.93 18.81 13.50
CA PHE A 406 -33.40 20.20 13.48
C PHE A 406 -34.62 20.42 12.59
N LYS A 407 -34.66 19.82 11.39
CA LYS A 407 -35.75 20.04 10.42
C LYS A 407 -37.03 19.29 10.76
N SER A 408 -36.95 18.15 11.43
CA SER A 408 -38.09 17.24 11.65
C SER A 408 -38.45 17.07 13.12
N GLU A 409 -37.49 16.81 14.00
CA GLU A 409 -37.79 16.50 15.41
C GLU A 409 -37.89 17.75 16.29
N PHE A 410 -36.91 18.65 16.22
CA PHE A 410 -36.83 19.84 17.07
C PHE A 410 -38.04 20.77 16.89
N VAL A 411 -38.53 20.92 15.66
CA VAL A 411 -39.71 21.73 15.32
C VAL A 411 -40.95 21.29 16.10
N LEU A 412 -41.08 20.00 16.44
CA LEU A 412 -42.27 19.46 17.11
C LEU A 412 -42.41 19.97 18.56
N PHE A 413 -41.31 20.39 19.18
CA PHE A 413 -41.29 20.81 20.58
C PHE A 413 -40.61 22.16 20.84
N SER A 414 -40.01 22.81 19.83
CA SER A 414 -39.34 24.11 19.96
C SER A 414 -40.23 25.20 20.56
N GLN A 415 -41.49 25.32 20.10
CA GLN A 415 -42.45 26.27 20.65
C GLN A 415 -42.81 25.96 22.12
N THR A 416 -42.85 24.68 22.48
CA THR A 416 -43.16 24.25 23.86
C THR A 416 -42.01 24.60 24.80
N LEU A 417 -40.77 24.43 24.35
CA LEU A 417 -39.58 24.87 25.07
C LEU A 417 -39.55 26.41 25.22
N ALA A 418 -39.84 27.15 24.16
CA ALA A 418 -39.92 28.62 24.21
C ALA A 418 -40.98 29.11 25.20
N MET A 419 -42.17 28.50 25.21
CA MET A 419 -43.22 28.79 26.19
C MET A 419 -42.74 28.54 27.63
N THR A 420 -42.01 27.45 27.85
CA THR A 420 -41.43 27.13 29.16
C THR A 420 -40.40 28.20 29.60
N ALA A 421 -39.64 28.77 28.68
CA ALA A 421 -38.67 29.82 28.99
C ALA A 421 -39.36 31.13 29.44
N VAL A 422 -40.55 31.41 28.91
CA VAL A 422 -41.32 32.64 29.18
C VAL A 422 -42.21 32.49 30.42
N GLU A 423 -43.04 31.43 30.46
CA GLU A 423 -44.04 31.21 31.50
C GLU A 423 -43.53 30.40 32.70
N GLY A 424 -42.37 29.75 32.57
CA GLY A 424 -41.85 28.83 33.57
C GLY A 424 -41.39 29.50 34.86
N GLU A 425 -41.91 29.03 36.00
CA GLU A 425 -41.44 29.40 37.33
C GLU A 425 -40.46 28.34 37.84
N PHE A 426 -39.17 28.55 37.60
CA PHE A 426 -38.10 27.63 37.97
C PHE A 426 -37.81 27.71 39.47
N ALA A 427 -37.71 26.56 40.14
CA ALA A 427 -37.33 26.51 41.56
C ALA A 427 -35.90 27.05 41.81
N LEU A 428 -35.00 26.89 40.84
CA LEU A 428 -33.65 27.42 40.86
C LEU A 428 -33.49 28.49 39.78
N ARG A 429 -32.99 29.67 40.16
CA ARG A 429 -32.81 30.79 39.23
C ARG A 429 -31.80 30.46 38.12
N ASP A 430 -30.73 29.74 38.44
CA ASP A 430 -29.69 29.36 37.50
C ASP A 430 -30.22 28.45 36.39
N ASN A 431 -31.15 27.54 36.72
CA ASN A 431 -31.83 26.68 35.73
C ASN A 431 -32.56 27.50 34.67
N ARG A 432 -33.18 28.62 35.05
CA ARG A 432 -33.88 29.49 34.10
C ARG A 432 -32.88 30.08 33.10
N PHE A 433 -31.75 30.58 33.58
CA PHE A 433 -30.71 31.15 32.72
C PHE A 433 -30.10 30.09 31.79
N GLU A 434 -29.69 28.93 32.34
CA GLU A 434 -29.13 27.83 31.56
C GLU A 434 -30.15 27.31 30.52
N PHE A 435 -31.43 27.22 30.87
CA PHE A 435 -32.50 26.78 29.96
C PHE A 435 -32.73 27.77 28.81
N SER A 436 -32.83 29.07 29.10
CA SER A 436 -32.95 30.10 28.07
C SER A 436 -31.72 30.15 27.15
N ASP A 437 -30.51 30.08 27.71
CA ASP A 437 -29.27 30.04 26.93
C ASP A 437 -29.19 28.81 26.04
N THR A 438 -29.58 27.64 26.56
CA THR A 438 -29.57 26.37 25.83
C THR A 438 -30.55 26.38 24.65
N ILE A 439 -31.77 26.92 24.83
CA ILE A 439 -32.74 27.03 23.75
C ILE A 439 -32.24 28.00 22.67
N ASN A 440 -31.77 29.18 23.08
CA ASN A 440 -31.22 30.16 22.14
C ASN A 440 -30.03 29.59 21.36
N GLY A 441 -29.18 28.81 22.04
CA GLY A 441 -28.09 28.07 21.43
C GLY A 441 -28.55 27.07 20.37
N LEU A 442 -29.58 26.26 20.66
CA LEU A 442 -30.15 25.32 19.68
C LEU A 442 -30.79 26.03 18.48
N THR A 443 -31.49 27.15 18.71
CA THR A 443 -32.04 27.97 17.63
C THR A 443 -30.92 28.54 16.75
N LYS A 444 -29.85 29.08 17.36
CA LYS A 444 -28.69 29.58 16.61
C LYS A 444 -28.02 28.47 15.77
N LEU A 445 -27.89 27.27 16.32
CA LEU A 445 -27.36 26.12 15.56
C LEU A 445 -28.27 25.71 14.40
N THR A 446 -29.58 25.92 14.52
CA THR A 446 -30.53 25.64 13.43
C THR A 446 -30.27 26.62 12.27
N ASP A 447 -30.05 27.91 12.58
CA ASP A 447 -29.71 28.93 11.60
C ASP A 447 -28.33 28.67 10.95
N GLU A 448 -27.33 28.27 11.75
CA GLU A 448 -25.99 27.88 11.26
C GLU A 448 -26.05 26.66 10.33
N MET A 449 -26.90 25.68 10.64
CA MET A 449 -27.14 24.52 9.77
C MET A 449 -27.81 24.89 8.45
N GLU A 450 -28.76 25.82 8.48
CA GLU A 450 -29.39 26.32 7.25
C GLU A 450 -28.40 27.12 6.40
N LEU A 451 -27.56 27.94 7.03
CA LEU A 451 -26.48 28.66 6.36
C LEU A 451 -25.52 27.69 5.68
N LEU A 452 -25.04 26.66 6.39
CA LEU A 452 -24.17 25.63 5.82
C LEU A 452 -24.84 24.92 4.65
N SER A 453 -26.11 24.53 4.79
CA SER A 453 -26.88 23.92 3.70
C SER A 453 -26.96 24.82 2.46
N ASN A 454 -27.13 26.13 2.64
CA ASN A 454 -27.15 27.09 1.54
C ASN A 454 -25.78 27.24 0.89
N GLN A 455 -24.69 27.25 1.67
CA GLN A 455 -23.31 27.29 1.14
C GLN A 455 -22.97 26.03 0.34
N LEU A 456 -23.49 24.86 0.73
CA LEU A 456 -23.29 23.58 0.03
C LEU A 456 -24.17 23.41 -1.22
N SER A 457 -25.25 24.18 -1.35
CA SER A 457 -26.14 24.12 -2.51
C SER A 457 -25.42 24.49 -3.81
N ALA A 458 -25.97 24.10 -4.97
CA ALA A 458 -25.38 24.40 -6.28
C ALA A 458 -25.15 25.91 -6.54
N GLY A 459 -25.96 26.78 -5.91
CA GLY A 459 -25.79 28.23 -5.97
C GLY A 459 -24.88 28.80 -4.88
N GLY A 460 -24.52 28.01 -3.88
CA GLY A 460 -23.65 28.37 -2.76
C GLY A 460 -22.18 28.36 -3.11
N GLU A 461 -21.37 28.95 -2.23
CA GLU A 461 -19.92 29.09 -2.40
C GLU A 461 -19.22 27.74 -2.63
N TYR A 462 -19.50 26.74 -1.79
CA TYR A 462 -18.89 25.42 -1.90
C TYR A 462 -19.44 24.64 -3.10
N GLY A 463 -20.75 24.68 -3.34
CA GLY A 463 -21.34 24.00 -4.50
C GLY A 463 -20.79 24.52 -5.84
N GLN A 464 -20.61 25.83 -5.98
CA GLN A 464 -19.97 26.42 -7.17
C GLN A 464 -18.50 26.03 -7.30
N PHE A 465 -17.78 25.89 -6.19
CA PHE A 465 -16.38 25.44 -6.20
C PHE A 465 -16.26 24.00 -6.73
N PHE A 466 -17.04 23.07 -6.18
CA PHE A 466 -17.03 21.67 -6.62
C PHE A 466 -17.54 21.50 -8.05
N ALA A 467 -18.59 22.20 -8.46
CA ALA A 467 -19.08 22.18 -9.84
C ALA A 467 -18.01 22.62 -10.86
N LYS A 468 -17.16 23.61 -10.51
CA LYS A 468 -16.03 24.02 -11.36
C LYS A 468 -14.98 22.92 -11.50
N ILE A 469 -14.74 22.16 -10.43
CA ILE A 469 -13.77 21.05 -10.43
C ILE A 469 -14.31 19.86 -11.21
N GLU A 470 -15.59 19.52 -11.03
CA GLU A 470 -16.27 18.43 -11.74
C GLU A 470 -16.29 18.67 -13.26
N SER A 471 -16.41 19.93 -13.70
CA SER A 471 -16.35 20.28 -15.13
C SER A 471 -15.00 20.04 -15.80
N LYS A 472 -13.94 19.70 -15.06
CA LYS A 472 -12.60 19.43 -15.60
C LYS A 472 -12.41 17.93 -15.88
N SER A 473 -11.90 17.61 -17.08
CA SER A 473 -11.60 16.23 -17.50
C SER A 473 -10.53 15.53 -16.67
N GLU A 474 -9.57 16.26 -16.11
CA GLU A 474 -8.49 15.71 -15.28
C GLU A 474 -8.22 16.65 -14.09
N ARG A 475 -8.09 16.09 -12.88
CA ARG A 475 -7.73 16.85 -11.68
C ARG A 475 -6.21 17.04 -11.63
N SER A 476 -5.77 18.28 -11.47
CA SER A 476 -4.36 18.54 -11.21
C SER A 476 -4.03 18.33 -9.72
N ASN A 477 -2.76 18.08 -9.37
CA ASN A 477 -2.31 18.07 -7.96
C ASN A 477 -2.66 19.37 -7.22
N VAL A 478 -2.76 20.50 -7.93
CA VAL A 478 -3.17 21.79 -7.35
C VAL A 478 -4.67 21.81 -7.04
N ASP A 479 -5.48 21.10 -7.83
CA ASP A 479 -6.92 20.94 -7.56
C ASP A 479 -7.13 20.03 -6.35
N GLU A 480 -6.36 18.94 -6.19
CA GLU A 480 -6.43 18.07 -4.99
C GLU A 480 -6.13 18.85 -3.71
N VAL A 481 -5.03 19.61 -3.67
CA VAL A 481 -4.69 20.43 -2.49
C VAL A 481 -5.79 21.46 -2.16
N LYS A 482 -6.47 22.00 -3.18
CA LYS A 482 -7.59 22.92 -2.97
C LYS A 482 -8.85 22.21 -2.48
N ILE A 483 -9.13 21.00 -2.98
CA ILE A 483 -10.22 20.16 -2.49
C ILE A 483 -10.00 19.88 -1.01
N ASP A 484 -8.80 19.42 -0.63
CA ASP A 484 -8.47 19.09 0.76
C ASP A 484 -8.62 20.32 1.68
N GLY A 485 -8.14 21.48 1.23
CA GLY A 485 -8.31 22.74 1.96
C GLY A 485 -9.77 23.14 2.16
N THR A 486 -10.58 23.07 1.10
CA THR A 486 -12.02 23.38 1.18
C THR A 486 -12.77 22.36 2.04
N MET A 487 -12.44 21.07 1.94
CA MET A 487 -13.02 20.01 2.77
C MET A 487 -12.71 20.24 4.24
N THR A 488 -11.45 20.59 4.57
CA THR A 488 -11.05 20.93 5.94
C THR A 488 -11.89 22.08 6.49
N GLU A 489 -12.12 23.15 5.71
CA GLU A 489 -12.94 24.28 6.13
C GLU A 489 -14.41 23.87 6.40
N ILE A 490 -14.99 23.04 5.53
CA ILE A 490 -16.34 22.51 5.72
C ILE A 490 -16.40 21.65 6.99
N GLU A 491 -15.41 20.78 7.20
CA GLU A 491 -15.31 19.88 8.34
C GLU A 491 -15.08 20.61 9.67
N GLU A 492 -14.32 21.71 9.67
CA GLU A 492 -14.19 22.60 10.82
C GLU A 492 -15.54 23.21 11.22
N LYS A 493 -16.32 23.71 10.24
CA LYS A 493 -17.68 24.21 10.49
C LYS A 493 -18.61 23.11 11.03
N CYS A 494 -18.53 21.90 10.47
CA CYS A 494 -19.29 20.76 10.99
C CYS A 494 -18.91 20.45 12.44
N THR A 495 -17.63 20.49 12.77
CA THR A 495 -17.11 20.24 14.12
C THR A 495 -17.67 21.24 15.13
N GLU A 496 -17.75 22.53 14.77
CA GLU A 496 -18.36 23.56 15.62
C GLU A 496 -19.84 23.25 15.91
N ILE A 497 -20.61 22.87 14.87
CA ILE A 497 -22.03 22.54 14.99
C ILE A 497 -22.22 21.29 15.84
N ILE A 498 -21.44 20.22 15.60
CA ILE A 498 -21.51 18.96 16.34
C ILE A 498 -21.24 19.20 17.84
N ASN A 499 -20.17 19.93 18.15
CA ASN A 499 -19.82 20.27 19.53
C ASN A 499 -20.89 21.13 20.21
N GLY A 500 -21.42 22.11 19.49
CA GLY A 500 -22.54 22.93 19.96
C GLY A 500 -23.77 22.07 20.26
N PHE A 501 -24.16 21.22 19.31
CA PHE A 501 -25.33 20.35 19.44
C PHE A 501 -25.18 19.41 20.64
N GLY A 502 -24.04 18.74 20.77
CA GLY A 502 -23.73 17.87 21.91
C GLY A 502 -23.76 18.61 23.25
N LYS A 503 -23.21 19.83 23.31
CA LYS A 503 -23.24 20.68 24.51
C LYS A 503 -24.68 21.02 24.92
N TYR A 504 -25.49 21.49 23.98
CA TYR A 504 -26.85 21.93 24.29
C TYR A 504 -27.80 20.75 24.57
N CYS A 505 -27.69 19.63 23.87
CA CYS A 505 -28.44 18.42 24.19
C CYS A 505 -28.11 17.90 25.59
N ARG A 506 -26.82 17.89 25.98
CA ARG A 506 -26.39 17.49 27.34
C ARG A 506 -26.96 18.41 28.42
N SER A 507 -26.97 19.72 28.18
CA SER A 507 -27.56 20.72 29.09
C SER A 507 -29.07 20.50 29.22
N LEU A 508 -29.78 20.43 28.09
CA LEU A 508 -31.23 20.31 28.04
C LEU A 508 -31.71 18.98 28.65
N LYS A 509 -30.98 17.89 28.45
CA LYS A 509 -31.20 16.59 29.10
C LYS A 509 -31.25 16.70 30.63
N LYS A 510 -30.29 17.41 31.23
CA LYS A 510 -30.23 17.61 32.70
C LYS A 510 -31.37 18.50 33.17
N LEU A 511 -31.62 19.60 32.47
CA LEU A 511 -32.69 20.55 32.80
C LEU A 511 -34.08 19.91 32.72
N LEU A 512 -34.38 19.19 31.63
CA LEU A 512 -35.66 18.49 31.47
C LEU A 512 -35.84 17.37 32.49
N GLY A 513 -34.77 16.69 32.92
CA GLY A 513 -34.81 15.75 34.04
C GLY A 513 -35.19 16.38 35.38
N GLY A 514 -34.73 17.59 35.65
CA GLY A 514 -35.15 18.38 36.81
C GLY A 514 -36.59 18.87 36.68
N ILE A 515 -36.94 19.52 35.56
CA ILE A 515 -38.25 20.11 35.28
C ILE A 515 -39.38 19.08 35.42
N LEU A 516 -39.19 17.87 34.87
CA LEU A 516 -40.16 16.78 34.94
C LEU A 516 -40.15 16.02 36.28
N SER A 517 -39.32 16.46 37.25
CA SER A 517 -39.18 15.86 38.59
C SER A 517 -38.70 14.39 38.60
N GLU A 518 -38.10 13.91 37.51
CA GLU A 518 -37.58 12.54 37.40
C GLU A 518 -36.20 12.39 38.04
N LYS A 519 -35.36 13.44 37.96
CA LYS A 519 -34.01 13.48 38.53
C LYS A 519 -33.75 14.85 39.14
N ILE A 520 -34.22 15.03 40.37
CA ILE A 520 -33.95 16.24 41.15
C ILE A 520 -32.56 16.11 41.79
N THR A 521 -31.74 17.14 41.60
CA THR A 521 -30.41 17.24 42.21
C THR A 521 -30.25 18.62 42.86
N ALA A 522 -29.14 18.83 43.58
CA ALA A 522 -28.82 20.16 44.14
C ALA A 522 -28.70 21.26 43.07
N TYR A 523 -28.40 20.87 41.82
CA TYR A 523 -28.17 21.79 40.70
C TYR A 523 -29.35 21.83 39.71
N TYR A 524 -30.22 20.82 39.70
CA TYR A 524 -31.34 20.73 38.75
C TYR A 524 -32.64 20.43 39.49
N GLY A 525 -33.54 21.41 39.55
CA GLY A 525 -34.82 21.34 40.26
C GLY A 525 -36.05 21.40 39.35
N PRO A 526 -37.25 21.19 39.94
CA PRO A 526 -38.51 21.17 39.21
C PRO A 526 -39.01 22.56 38.83
N LEU A 527 -40.01 22.58 37.95
CA LEU A 527 -40.76 23.77 37.60
C LEU A 527 -42.00 23.88 38.50
N ILE A 528 -42.09 24.95 39.29
CA ILE A 528 -43.09 25.11 40.36
C ILE A 528 -44.52 25.17 39.78
N ASN A 529 -44.68 25.85 38.64
CA ASN A 529 -45.96 26.04 37.97
C ASN A 529 -46.20 25.05 36.82
N PHE A 530 -45.47 23.93 36.74
CA PHE A 530 -45.55 22.95 35.64
C PHE A 530 -46.98 22.48 35.32
N MET A 531 -47.82 22.34 36.36
CA MET A 531 -49.22 21.89 36.23
C MET A 531 -50.18 22.99 35.74
N LYS A 532 -49.70 24.23 35.60
CA LYS A 532 -50.51 25.42 35.28
C LYS A 532 -50.15 26.07 33.93
N ILE A 533 -48.97 25.78 33.38
CA ILE A 533 -48.50 26.32 32.08
C ILE A 533 -49.45 25.91 30.95
N ASN A 534 -49.71 26.83 30.02
CA ASN A 534 -50.63 26.63 28.89
C ASN A 534 -52.11 26.33 29.28
N GLY A 535 -52.50 26.62 30.53
CA GLY A 535 -53.90 26.58 30.99
C GLY A 535 -54.67 25.31 30.62
N LYS A 536 -55.71 25.44 29.78
CA LYS A 536 -56.58 24.33 29.35
C LYS A 536 -55.84 23.26 28.52
N GLU A 537 -54.74 23.62 27.87
CA GLU A 537 -53.91 22.72 27.07
C GLU A 537 -52.69 22.18 27.82
N ASN A 538 -52.65 22.35 29.15
CA ASN A 538 -51.53 21.89 29.99
C ASN A 538 -51.20 20.40 29.79
N LYS A 539 -52.21 19.54 29.59
CA LYS A 539 -51.99 18.10 29.36
C LYS A 539 -51.14 17.88 28.10
N THR A 540 -51.52 18.49 26.98
CA THR A 540 -50.78 18.43 25.71
C THR A 540 -49.38 19.04 25.83
N TYR A 541 -49.24 20.15 26.57
CA TYR A 541 -47.94 20.75 26.87
C TYR A 541 -47.01 19.76 27.59
N ARG A 542 -47.51 19.09 28.63
CA ARG A 542 -46.71 18.09 29.38
C ARG A 542 -46.31 16.89 28.52
N GLU A 543 -47.22 16.39 27.69
CA GLU A 543 -46.92 15.31 26.73
C GLU A 543 -45.82 15.72 25.74
N LYS A 544 -45.88 16.96 25.20
CA LYS A 544 -44.82 17.50 24.34
C LYS A 544 -43.50 17.70 25.06
N MET A 545 -43.50 18.10 26.34
CA MET A 545 -42.29 18.20 27.16
C MET A 545 -41.65 16.83 27.43
N SER A 546 -42.44 15.80 27.71
CA SER A 546 -41.95 14.43 27.83
C SER A 546 -41.37 13.92 26.51
N ARG A 547 -42.01 14.22 25.37
CA ARG A 547 -41.47 13.90 24.04
C ARG A 547 -40.16 14.64 23.76
N ALA A 548 -40.08 15.93 24.08
CA ALA A 548 -38.87 16.73 23.92
C ALA A 548 -37.69 16.10 24.67
N LYS A 549 -37.94 15.67 25.91
CA LYS A 549 -36.94 14.95 26.69
C LYS A 549 -36.51 13.65 26.02
N PHE A 550 -37.47 12.82 25.61
CA PHE A 550 -37.18 11.55 24.91
C PHE A 550 -36.31 11.78 23.66
N SER A 551 -36.72 12.71 22.77
CA SER A 551 -35.98 13.02 21.56
C SER A 551 -34.57 13.55 21.86
N ILE A 552 -34.40 14.43 22.86
CA ILE A 552 -33.08 14.98 23.25
C ILE A 552 -32.18 13.92 23.89
N ASP A 553 -32.73 13.06 24.75
CA ASP A 553 -31.97 12.01 25.43
C ASP A 553 -31.39 11.02 24.42
N HIS A 554 -32.20 10.58 23.45
CA HIS A 554 -31.81 9.63 22.42
C HIS A 554 -31.00 10.26 21.29
N ALA A 555 -31.25 11.53 20.94
CA ALA A 555 -30.39 12.24 19.98
C ALA A 555 -28.98 12.44 20.54
N TYR A 556 -28.87 12.74 21.84
CA TYR A 556 -27.57 12.84 22.49
C TYR A 556 -26.84 11.50 22.53
N GLU A 557 -27.53 10.41 22.89
CA GLU A 557 -26.96 9.06 22.87
C GLU A 557 -26.48 8.65 21.48
N LEU A 558 -27.31 8.84 20.45
CA LEU A 558 -26.94 8.52 19.06
C LEU A 558 -25.74 9.35 18.59
N LEU A 559 -25.68 10.64 18.90
CA LEU A 559 -24.55 11.49 18.52
C LEU A 559 -23.23 10.92 19.04
N GLN A 560 -23.20 10.49 20.31
CA GLN A 560 -22.00 9.92 20.93
C GLN A 560 -21.52 8.61 20.29
N GLU A 561 -22.40 7.91 19.55
CA GLU A 561 -22.06 6.66 18.88
C GLU A 561 -21.83 6.83 17.36
N ILE A 562 -22.52 7.77 16.71
CA ILE A 562 -22.38 8.04 15.26
C ILE A 562 -21.10 8.81 14.97
N GLU A 563 -20.79 9.86 15.74
CA GLU A 563 -19.62 10.73 15.47
C GLU A 563 -18.28 9.96 15.46
N PRO A 564 -17.97 9.08 16.43
CA PRO A 564 -16.74 8.30 16.38
C PRO A 564 -16.70 7.31 15.21
N LEU A 565 -17.86 6.85 14.73
CA LEU A 565 -17.96 5.94 13.60
C LEU A 565 -17.56 6.65 12.30
N ASP A 566 -18.03 7.87 12.13
CA ASP A 566 -17.77 8.77 11.01
C ASP A 566 -16.28 9.20 10.96
N LEU A 567 -15.70 9.55 12.11
CA LEU A 567 -14.28 9.90 12.21
C LEU A 567 -13.32 8.71 11.99
N SER A 568 -13.82 7.46 12.06
CA SER A 568 -13.00 6.25 11.88
C SER A 568 -12.78 5.83 10.42
N ILE A 569 -13.14 6.68 9.45
CA ILE A 569 -13.05 6.34 8.02
C ILE A 569 -11.60 6.13 7.53
N GLU A 570 -10.58 6.58 8.28
CA GLU A 570 -9.16 6.56 7.86
C GLU A 570 -8.19 5.62 8.63
N SER A 571 -8.63 4.62 9.40
CA SER A 571 -7.70 3.64 10.00
C SER A 571 -7.47 2.38 9.17
#